data_AF-A0A2I0TPS4-F1
#
_entry.id   AF-A0A2I0TPS4-F1
#
_cell.length_a   1.000
_cell.length_b   1.000
_cell.length_c   1.000
_cell.angle_alpha   90.00
_cell.angle_beta   90.00
_cell.angle_gamma   90.00
#
_symmetry.space_group_name_H-M   'P 1'
#
loop_
_entity.id
_entity.type
_entity.pdbx_description
1 polymer ?
#
loop_
_entity_poly.entity_id
_entity_poly.type
_entity_poly.pdbx_seq_one_letter_code
_entity_poly.pdbx_strand_id
1 'polypeptide(L)'
;MLLFGCSGHSTWCCQSAVSQTDCYVKLWLPTASCRQARTRTVHNCRNPVWNEAFHFMIQREVKNILELTVCDEDTFTPDDQLLTVRFDVAKIQPGEKVHLIFELNPEDTMAKPGVSSRPLDPHCKNLDVRLGFDLCAEEQNFICKRKKVVAAALKNLLHLDEDLQEDEVPVVAVMTTAGGVRSMTAMFGSLLGLQESGVLDCVSYISGLSATTCKNIVVQSKFCLSFELLFQEWVEFTPYEVGFLKYGAFVRSEDFGSEFFMGHLMKKIPESRICFLEEYCLEHGIPFPGTELSQEDREHLKECYVFKDSLEAPIVAYFPLVCDTFQKYKAPNVERSPTEMEQGRVDVSNCVAPYGTGLLTYTEENFNKLLNLCSYNILNNKHLILQALRTAVERKKRFKNCSSPQSCKLS
;
A
#
# COMPACT_ATOMS: atom_id res chain seq x y z
N MET A 1 15.46 13.56 23.06
CA MET A 1 16.67 14.13 22.44
C MET A 1 17.82 13.83 23.36
N LEU A 2 18.76 12.99 22.94
CA LEU A 2 19.99 12.71 23.69
C LEU A 2 21.16 13.36 22.97
N LEU A 3 22.04 13.97 23.75
CA LEU A 3 23.27 14.61 23.30
C LEU A 3 24.44 13.76 23.76
N PHE A 4 25.19 13.21 22.80
CA PHE A 4 26.42 12.47 23.09
C PHE A 4 27.62 13.35 22.79
N GLY A 5 28.56 13.43 23.73
CA GLY A 5 29.85 14.09 23.55
C GLY A 5 30.97 13.10 23.83
N CYS A 6 31.94 12.98 22.93
CA CYS A 6 33.13 12.18 23.12
C CYS A 6 34.30 13.05 23.57
N SER A 7 34.76 12.84 24.80
CA SER A 7 36.03 13.37 25.33
C SER A 7 36.82 12.20 25.90
N GLY A 8 37.98 11.91 25.32
CA GLY A 8 38.85 10.81 25.75
C GLY A 8 40.06 11.33 26.53
N HIS A 9 40.32 10.75 27.71
CA HIS A 9 41.57 10.90 28.46
C HIS A 9 42.11 9.51 28.79
N SER A 10 42.63 8.79 27.79
CA SER A 10 43.36 7.53 27.98
C SER A 10 44.32 7.29 26.80
N THR A 11 45.57 6.96 27.11
CA THR A 11 46.66 6.72 26.14
C THR A 11 46.47 5.42 25.37
N TRP A 12 46.34 5.50 24.04
CA TRP A 12 46.34 4.35 23.14
C TRP A 12 47.78 3.99 22.74
N CYS A 13 48.15 2.71 22.87
CA CYS A 13 49.45 2.20 22.45
C CYS A 13 49.24 1.04 21.46
N CYS A 14 48.99 1.36 20.19
CA CYS A 14 49.20 0.44 19.08
C CYS A 14 50.55 0.74 18.42
N GLN A 15 51.37 -0.31 18.28
CA GLN A 15 52.67 -0.28 17.63
C GLN A 15 52.49 -0.39 16.11
N SER A 16 52.71 0.70 15.38
CA SER A 16 53.19 0.67 13.99
C SER A 16 54.22 1.80 13.82
N ALA A 17 55.36 1.48 13.23
CA ALA A 17 56.57 2.30 13.29
C ALA A 17 56.61 3.48 12.29
N VAL A 18 55.47 3.93 11.75
CA VAL A 18 55.47 4.88 10.61
C VAL A 18 54.46 6.06 10.71
N SER A 19 53.36 5.99 11.48
CA SER A 19 52.52 7.17 11.81
C SER A 19 51.62 6.90 13.04
N GLN A 20 51.12 7.94 13.71
CA GLN A 20 50.10 7.80 14.76
C GLN A 20 48.71 7.56 14.13
N THR A 21 47.77 7.06 14.92
CA THR A 21 46.40 6.68 14.48
C THR A 21 45.56 7.91 14.10
N ASP A 22 44.78 7.79 13.02
CA ASP A 22 43.83 8.75 12.48
C ASP A 22 42.42 8.40 12.96
N CYS A 23 42.08 8.82 14.18
CA CYS A 23 40.90 8.28 14.86
C CYS A 23 39.59 9.03 14.56
N TYR A 24 38.51 8.27 14.42
CA TYR A 24 37.15 8.78 14.45
C TYR A 24 36.19 7.83 15.17
N VAL A 25 35.01 8.31 15.55
CA VAL A 25 33.98 7.51 16.22
C VAL A 25 32.77 7.36 15.30
N LYS A 26 32.35 6.12 15.08
CA LYS A 26 31.05 5.77 14.50
C LYS A 26 30.01 5.60 15.61
N LEU A 27 28.82 6.15 15.40
CA LEU A 27 27.67 5.97 16.27
C LEU A 27 26.56 5.30 15.47
N TRP A 28 26.05 4.18 15.98
CA TRP A 28 24.95 3.45 15.37
C TRP A 28 23.88 3.11 16.39
N LEU A 29 22.68 3.64 16.17
CA LEU A 29 21.49 3.29 16.94
C LEU A 29 20.46 2.75 15.95
N PRO A 30 20.40 1.42 15.73
CA PRO A 30 19.59 0.83 14.65
C PRO A 30 18.10 1.08 14.81
N THR A 31 17.63 1.23 16.04
CA THR A 31 16.24 1.58 16.36
C THR A 31 15.91 3.05 16.08
N ALA A 32 16.92 3.90 15.85
CA ALA A 32 16.76 5.34 15.68
C ALA A 32 17.33 5.90 14.36
N SER A 33 18.02 5.10 13.55
CA SER A 33 18.54 5.53 12.25
C SER A 33 19.03 4.33 11.44
N CYS A 34 18.68 4.29 10.15
CA CYS A 34 19.25 3.34 9.20
C CYS A 34 20.68 3.71 8.76
N ARG A 35 21.14 4.94 9.08
CA ARG A 35 22.48 5.44 8.76
C ARG A 35 23.34 5.55 10.02
N GLN A 36 24.60 5.18 9.91
CA GLN A 36 25.60 5.41 10.95
C GLN A 36 26.05 6.87 10.90
N ALA A 37 26.13 7.51 12.06
CA ALA A 37 26.77 8.82 12.18
C ALA A 37 28.27 8.62 12.43
N ARG A 38 29.10 9.57 11.96
CA ARG A 38 30.54 9.57 12.26
C ARG A 38 31.00 10.96 12.67
N THR A 39 31.99 11.02 13.55
CA THR A 39 32.76 12.24 13.79
C THR A 39 33.69 12.52 12.61
N ARG A 40 34.30 13.70 12.61
CA ARG A 40 35.49 13.98 11.80
C ARG A 40 36.66 13.13 12.29
N THR A 41 37.57 12.85 11.37
CA THR A 41 38.84 12.19 11.67
C THR A 41 39.77 13.18 12.35
N VAL A 42 40.41 12.77 13.44
CA VAL A 42 41.49 13.50 14.08
C VAL A 42 42.78 12.81 13.71
N HIS A 43 43.54 13.44 12.83
CA HIS A 43 44.76 12.84 12.29
C HIS A 43 45.91 12.83 13.30
N ASN A 44 46.69 11.77 13.28
CA ASN A 44 47.97 11.63 13.95
C ASN A 44 47.89 11.95 15.46
N CYS A 45 46.86 11.45 16.16
CA CYS A 45 46.59 11.81 17.56
C CYS A 45 46.17 10.61 18.41
N ARG A 46 46.96 10.33 19.46
CA ARG A 46 46.68 9.25 20.42
C ARG A 46 45.58 9.56 21.44
N ASN A 47 45.23 10.83 21.65
CA ASN A 47 44.19 11.26 22.59
C ASN A 47 43.21 12.20 21.87
N PRO A 48 42.45 11.68 20.88
CA PRO A 48 41.57 12.51 20.08
C PRO A 48 40.45 13.13 20.92
N VAL A 49 40.18 14.41 20.65
CA VAL A 49 39.06 15.17 21.23
C VAL A 49 38.20 15.68 20.08
N TRP A 50 37.02 15.10 19.92
CA TRP A 50 36.12 15.44 18.80
C TRP A 50 35.16 16.58 19.12
N ASN A 51 34.60 16.62 20.33
CA ASN A 51 33.62 17.63 20.74
C ASN A 51 32.44 17.81 19.76
N GLU A 52 32.00 16.72 19.14
CA GLU A 52 30.84 16.70 18.25
C GLU A 52 29.61 16.14 18.97
N ALA A 53 28.43 16.66 18.59
CA ALA A 53 27.16 16.27 19.18
C ALA A 53 26.24 15.65 18.12
N PHE A 54 25.68 14.49 18.45
CA PHE A 54 24.73 13.77 17.61
C PHE A 54 23.36 13.72 18.30
N HIS A 55 22.31 13.76 17.49
CA HIS A 55 20.94 13.78 17.95
C HIS A 55 20.20 12.56 17.39
N PHE A 56 19.64 11.75 18.29
CA PHE A 56 18.78 10.62 17.92
C PHE A 56 17.37 10.84 18.48
N MET A 57 16.36 10.46 17.69
CA MET A 57 14.99 10.31 18.17
C MET A 57 14.81 8.87 18.60
N ILE A 58 14.29 8.65 19.82
CA ILE A 58 14.33 7.34 20.47
C ILE A 58 12.93 6.97 20.93
N GLN A 59 12.49 5.78 20.54
CA GLN A 59 11.21 5.21 20.95
C GLN A 59 11.35 4.40 22.24
N ARG A 60 10.48 4.61 23.23
CA ARG A 60 10.68 4.05 24.59
C ARG A 60 10.27 2.60 24.72
N GLU A 61 9.44 2.12 23.81
CA GLU A 61 8.79 0.80 23.86
C GLU A 61 9.69 -0.31 23.29
N VAL A 62 10.84 0.06 22.71
CA VAL A 62 11.83 -0.88 22.15
C VAL A 62 13.16 -0.73 22.87
N LYS A 63 13.96 -1.80 22.87
CA LYS A 63 15.30 -1.78 23.46
C LYS A 63 16.25 -1.01 22.54
N ASN A 64 16.80 0.10 23.04
CA ASN A 64 17.65 1.00 22.27
C ASN A 64 19.11 0.81 22.68
N ILE A 65 19.88 0.09 21.86
CA ILE A 65 21.31 -0.11 22.08
C ILE A 65 22.09 0.82 21.15
N LEU A 66 22.74 1.83 21.72
CA LEU A 66 23.68 2.67 21.00
C LEU A 66 25.03 1.96 20.93
N GLU A 67 25.50 1.72 19.71
CA GLU A 67 26.84 1.24 19.44
C GLU A 67 27.76 2.43 19.13
N LEU A 68 28.87 2.54 19.84
CA LEU A 68 29.95 3.50 19.58
C LEU A 68 31.20 2.73 19.21
N THR A 69 31.72 2.96 18.01
CA THR A 69 32.91 2.27 17.51
C THR A 69 34.02 3.27 17.22
N VAL A 70 35.18 3.12 17.85
CA VAL A 70 36.38 3.88 17.54
C VAL A 70 37.10 3.19 16.39
N CYS A 71 37.38 3.93 15.32
CA CYS A 71 38.04 3.44 14.11
C CYS A 71 39.34 4.22 13.86
N ASP A 72 40.30 3.56 13.23
CA ASP A 72 41.49 4.17 12.61
C ASP A 72 41.24 4.30 11.10
N GLU A 73 41.31 5.52 10.54
CA GLU A 73 41.06 5.77 9.12
C GLU A 73 42.31 5.47 8.29
N ASP A 74 42.21 4.50 7.39
CA ASP A 74 43.32 4.06 6.55
C ASP A 74 43.14 4.52 5.10
N THR A 75 44.23 4.97 4.48
CA THR A 75 44.16 5.49 3.09
C THR A 75 44.07 4.38 2.04
N PHE A 76 44.59 3.19 2.33
CA PHE A 76 44.75 2.10 1.35
C PHE A 76 44.19 0.75 1.81
N THR A 77 43.78 0.65 3.07
CA THR A 77 43.18 -0.55 3.70
C THR A 77 41.82 -0.18 4.29
N PRO A 78 40.91 -1.15 4.48
CA PRO A 78 39.69 -0.89 5.23
C PRO A 78 40.01 -0.44 6.66
N ASP A 79 39.34 0.61 7.13
CA ASP A 79 39.52 1.17 8.47
C ASP A 79 39.48 0.11 9.60
N ASP A 80 40.53 0.10 10.42
CA ASP A 80 40.63 -0.79 11.57
C ASP A 80 39.64 -0.37 12.67
N GLN A 81 38.82 -1.30 13.12
CA GLN A 81 37.93 -1.09 14.28
C GLN A 81 38.72 -1.36 15.57
N LEU A 82 39.08 -0.29 16.27
CA LEU A 82 39.89 -0.38 17.49
C LEU A 82 39.06 -0.86 18.69
N LEU A 83 37.80 -0.39 18.79
CA LEU A 83 36.92 -0.68 19.92
C LEU A 83 35.46 -0.48 19.56
N THR A 84 34.59 -1.36 20.03
CA THR A 84 33.13 -1.15 20.03
C THR A 84 32.56 -1.19 21.46
N VAL A 85 31.79 -0.16 21.81
CA VAL A 85 31.02 -0.05 23.06
C VAL A 85 29.54 -0.10 22.75
N ARG A 86 28.77 -0.90 23.51
CA ARG A 86 27.32 -0.95 23.40
C ARG A 86 26.67 -0.43 24.68
N PHE A 87 25.83 0.59 24.53
CA PHE A 87 25.17 1.26 25.63
C PHE A 87 23.66 1.17 25.51
N ASP A 88 23.00 0.61 26.53
CA ASP A 88 21.53 0.59 26.61
C ASP A 88 21.02 1.96 27.05
N VAL A 89 20.36 2.64 26.12
CA VAL A 89 19.87 4.00 26.30
C VAL A 89 18.76 4.08 27.36
N ALA A 90 18.07 2.97 27.66
CA ALA A 90 17.08 2.94 28.73
C ALA A 90 17.65 3.29 30.11
N LYS A 91 18.98 3.29 30.27
CA LYS A 91 19.67 3.70 31.49
C LYS A 91 19.71 5.21 31.71
N ILE A 92 19.35 6.02 30.72
CA ILE A 92 19.29 7.48 30.83
C ILE A 92 17.84 7.90 31.06
N GLN A 93 17.55 8.62 32.14
CA GLN A 93 16.20 9.10 32.37
C GLN A 93 15.86 10.31 31.47
N PRO A 94 14.61 10.45 31.04
CA PRO A 94 14.19 11.64 30.29
C PRO A 94 14.44 12.93 31.06
N GLY A 95 15.10 13.90 30.43
CA GLY A 95 15.47 15.19 31.05
C GLY A 95 16.78 15.16 31.83
N GLU A 96 17.38 13.99 32.03
CA GLU A 96 18.68 13.83 32.67
C GLU A 96 19.82 14.06 31.66
N LYS A 97 20.88 14.74 32.10
CA LYS A 97 22.15 14.83 31.36
C LYS A 97 23.19 13.99 32.08
N VAL A 98 23.60 12.89 31.46
CA VAL A 98 24.62 11.99 32.00
C VAL A 98 25.97 12.21 31.32
N HIS A 99 27.06 12.04 32.07
CA HIS A 99 28.40 11.96 31.53
C HIS A 99 28.93 10.55 31.78
N LEU A 100 29.16 9.79 30.70
CA LEU A 100 29.55 8.39 30.77
C LEU A 100 30.99 8.25 30.30
N ILE A 101 31.78 7.52 31.08
CA ILE A 101 33.15 7.16 30.74
C ILE A 101 33.15 5.64 30.52
N PHE A 102 33.63 5.21 29.35
CA PHE A 102 33.72 3.80 29.00
C PHE A 102 35.18 3.36 29.14
N GLU A 103 35.43 2.42 30.05
CA GLU A 103 36.74 1.82 30.23
C GLU A 103 37.00 0.75 29.15
N LEU A 104 38.22 0.76 28.64
CA LEU A 104 38.65 -0.08 27.52
C LEU A 104 39.20 -1.40 28.05
N ASN A 105 38.32 -2.36 28.35
CA ASN A 105 38.74 -3.72 28.71
C ASN A 105 38.46 -4.70 27.56
N PRO A 106 39.39 -5.62 27.22
CA PRO A 106 39.24 -6.52 26.06
C PRO A 106 38.26 -7.69 26.28
N GLU A 107 37.69 -7.84 27.48
CA GLU A 107 36.79 -8.94 27.81
C GLU A 107 35.41 -8.42 28.23
N ASP A 108 34.38 -8.87 27.50
CA ASP A 108 32.95 -8.63 27.68
C ASP A 108 32.51 -8.30 29.12
N THR A 109 31.69 -7.24 29.31
CA THR A 109 30.49 -7.35 30.18
C THR A 109 29.54 -6.15 30.11
N MET A 110 28.26 -6.45 29.93
CA MET A 110 27.15 -5.52 30.11
C MET A 110 27.11 -4.97 31.56
N ALA A 111 27.19 -3.66 31.75
CA ALA A 111 26.96 -3.03 33.06
C ALA A 111 25.46 -3.07 33.47
N LYS A 112 25.14 -3.29 34.75
CA LYS A 112 23.77 -3.22 35.33
C LYS A 112 23.71 -2.24 36.50
N PRO A 113 22.64 -1.42 36.61
CA PRO A 113 22.03 -1.12 37.91
C PRO A 113 20.49 -1.25 37.91
N GLY A 114 19.90 -1.46 39.09
CA GLY A 114 18.51 -1.87 39.33
C GLY A 114 17.45 -0.75 39.32
N VAL A 115 16.18 -1.16 39.17
CA VAL A 115 14.99 -0.31 39.01
C VAL A 115 14.06 -0.41 40.23
N SER A 116 13.44 0.72 40.60
CA SER A 116 12.17 0.78 41.33
C SER A 116 11.22 1.75 40.60
N SER A 117 9.98 1.32 40.35
CA SER A 117 8.98 2.03 39.54
C SER A 117 7.92 2.74 40.38
N ARG A 118 7.43 3.89 39.88
CA ARG A 118 6.08 4.44 40.12
C ARG A 118 5.58 5.12 38.84
N PRO A 119 4.26 5.10 38.53
CA PRO A 119 3.71 5.67 37.30
C PRO A 119 3.06 7.07 37.47
N LEU A 120 2.76 7.68 36.31
CA LEU A 120 1.95 8.88 35.96
C LEU A 120 2.81 9.95 35.24
N ASP A 121 2.44 10.54 34.09
CA ASP A 121 1.13 11.01 33.62
C ASP A 121 1.09 11.12 32.05
N PRO A 122 -0.08 11.08 31.37
CA PRO A 122 -0.20 10.97 29.91
C PRO A 122 -0.48 12.32 29.23
N HIS A 123 0.52 12.91 28.59
CA HIS A 123 0.25 13.96 27.60
C HIS A 123 1.29 14.00 26.48
N CYS A 124 1.04 13.23 25.42
CA CYS A 124 1.44 13.58 24.06
C CYS A 124 0.62 12.74 23.08
N LYS A 125 -0.54 13.25 22.66
CA LYS A 125 -1.32 12.65 21.57
C LYS A 125 -1.48 13.70 20.47
N ASN A 126 -0.55 13.69 19.53
CA ASN A 126 -0.81 14.00 18.12
C ASN A 126 0.37 13.44 17.32
N LEU A 127 0.16 12.24 16.76
CA LEU A 127 1.05 11.67 15.76
C LEU A 127 0.54 12.13 14.38
N ASP A 128 1.46 12.48 13.48
CA ASP A 128 1.11 12.77 12.07
C ASP A 128 0.73 11.49 11.29
N VAL A 129 0.97 10.31 11.90
CA VAL A 129 0.59 8.99 11.40
C VAL A 129 -0.59 8.46 12.18
N ARG A 130 -1.67 8.13 11.47
CA ARG A 130 -2.80 7.41 12.03
C ARG A 130 -2.40 5.95 12.24
N LEU A 131 -2.48 5.49 13.49
CA LEU A 131 -2.29 4.09 13.86
C LEU A 131 -3.66 3.46 14.13
N GLY A 132 -4.09 2.58 13.24
CA GLY A 132 -5.37 1.86 13.38
C GLY A 132 -5.69 1.01 12.16
N PHE A 133 -6.42 -0.09 12.38
CA PHE A 133 -6.83 -1.02 11.33
C PHE A 133 -8.21 -0.69 10.73
N ASP A 134 -8.92 0.28 11.31
CA ASP A 134 -10.20 0.76 10.81
C ASP A 134 -10.03 1.83 9.72
N LEU A 135 -11.09 2.10 8.95
CA LEU A 135 -11.16 3.21 8.00
C LEU A 135 -10.96 4.55 8.73
N CYS A 136 -10.33 5.53 8.07
CA CYS A 136 -10.21 6.88 8.63
C CYS A 136 -11.59 7.57 8.76
N ALA A 137 -11.71 8.58 9.61
CA ALA A 137 -12.99 9.24 9.89
C ALA A 137 -13.60 9.87 8.62
N GLU A 138 -12.75 10.41 7.74
CA GLU A 138 -13.12 11.00 6.46
C GLU A 138 -13.71 9.94 5.52
N GLU A 139 -13.11 8.75 5.44
CA GLU A 139 -13.62 7.65 4.63
C GLU A 139 -14.91 7.08 5.19
N GLN A 140 -15.02 6.92 6.51
CA GLN A 140 -16.27 6.51 7.15
C GLN A 140 -17.40 7.50 6.82
N ASN A 141 -17.12 8.80 6.89
CA ASN A 141 -18.05 9.85 6.52
C ASN A 141 -18.42 9.83 5.03
N PHE A 142 -17.44 9.58 4.15
CA PHE A 142 -17.68 9.40 2.72
C PHE A 142 -18.63 8.22 2.47
N ILE A 143 -18.37 7.06 3.09
CA ILE A 143 -19.19 5.86 2.90
C ILE A 143 -20.61 6.06 3.41
N CYS A 144 -20.81 6.69 4.57
CA CYS A 144 -22.14 7.01 5.07
C CYS A 144 -22.93 7.90 4.07
N LYS A 145 -22.28 8.92 3.50
CA LYS A 145 -22.89 9.79 2.48
C LYS A 145 -23.15 9.04 1.17
N ARG A 146 -22.17 8.26 0.70
CA ARG A 146 -22.24 7.55 -0.58
C ARG A 146 -23.30 6.45 -0.55
N LYS A 147 -23.46 5.75 0.57
CA LYS A 147 -24.51 4.73 0.74
C LYS A 147 -25.92 5.27 0.49
N LYS A 148 -26.20 6.55 0.78
CA LYS A 148 -27.50 7.18 0.46
C LYS A 148 -27.74 7.29 -1.04
N VAL A 149 -26.68 7.66 -1.79
CA VAL A 149 -26.73 7.72 -3.26
C VAL A 149 -26.88 6.31 -3.84
N VAL A 150 -26.08 5.36 -3.34
CA VAL A 150 -26.12 3.95 -3.77
C VAL A 150 -27.48 3.32 -3.48
N ALA A 151 -28.10 3.59 -2.32
CA ALA A 151 -29.44 3.09 -1.98
C ALA A 151 -30.49 3.54 -3.00
N ALA A 152 -30.51 4.84 -3.31
CA ALA A 152 -31.45 5.39 -4.29
C ALA A 152 -31.20 4.83 -5.71
N ALA A 153 -29.93 4.72 -6.10
CA ALA A 153 -29.54 4.14 -7.39
C ALA A 153 -29.96 2.66 -7.50
N LEU A 154 -29.69 1.85 -6.47
CA LEU A 154 -30.07 0.43 -6.44
C LEU A 154 -31.57 0.23 -6.46
N LYS A 155 -32.35 1.06 -5.73
CA LYS A 155 -33.82 1.00 -5.77
C LYS A 155 -34.35 1.18 -7.17
N ASN A 156 -33.88 2.22 -7.87
CA ASN A 156 -34.31 2.53 -9.23
C ASN A 156 -33.85 1.46 -10.23
N LEU A 157 -32.58 1.04 -10.11
CA LEU A 157 -31.94 0.13 -11.07
C LEU A 157 -32.45 -1.31 -10.95
N LEU A 158 -32.74 -1.77 -9.73
CA LEU A 158 -33.20 -3.14 -9.49
C LEU A 158 -34.72 -3.25 -9.40
N HIS A 159 -35.44 -2.13 -9.40
CA HIS A 159 -36.88 -2.01 -9.18
C HIS A 159 -37.30 -2.59 -7.83
N LEU A 160 -36.66 -2.13 -6.74
CA LEU A 160 -36.99 -2.56 -5.38
C LEU A 160 -38.28 -1.89 -4.89
N ASP A 161 -39.15 -2.66 -4.25
CA ASP A 161 -40.42 -2.15 -3.70
C ASP A 161 -40.19 -1.15 -2.54
N GLU A 162 -39.19 -1.43 -1.70
CA GLU A 162 -38.87 -0.64 -0.50
C GLU A 162 -37.50 0.03 -0.59
N ASP A 163 -37.33 1.14 0.14
CA ASP A 163 -36.03 1.80 0.31
C ASP A 163 -35.07 0.94 1.12
N LEU A 164 -33.80 0.89 0.69
CA LEU A 164 -32.76 0.16 1.40
C LEU A 164 -32.30 0.93 2.64
N GLN A 165 -32.19 0.22 3.76
CA GLN A 165 -31.54 0.74 4.98
C GLN A 165 -30.01 0.76 4.82
N GLU A 166 -29.30 1.59 5.60
CA GLU A 166 -27.85 1.79 5.45
C GLU A 166 -27.00 0.50 5.59
N ASP A 167 -27.47 -0.45 6.40
CA ASP A 167 -26.87 -1.77 6.61
C ASP A 167 -27.19 -2.76 5.48
N GLU A 168 -28.24 -2.50 4.70
CA GLU A 168 -28.68 -3.29 3.55
C GLU A 168 -27.99 -2.87 2.24
N VAL A 169 -27.36 -1.69 2.21
CA VAL A 169 -26.64 -1.19 1.04
C VAL A 169 -25.30 -1.93 0.89
N PRO A 170 -25.10 -2.70 -0.20
CA PRO A 170 -23.82 -3.33 -0.47
C PRO A 170 -22.78 -2.28 -0.88
N VAL A 171 -21.53 -2.52 -0.49
CA VAL A 171 -20.38 -1.76 -1.00
C VAL A 171 -19.98 -2.38 -2.33
N VAL A 172 -19.97 -1.58 -3.39
CA VAL A 172 -19.61 -2.02 -4.75
C VAL A 172 -18.30 -1.35 -5.15
N ALA A 173 -17.34 -2.13 -5.63
CA ALA A 173 -16.06 -1.63 -6.09
C ALA A 173 -15.83 -1.99 -7.57
N VAL A 174 -15.31 -1.05 -8.34
CA VAL A 174 -14.76 -1.30 -9.68
C VAL A 174 -13.25 -1.41 -9.53
N MET A 175 -12.66 -2.48 -10.05
CA MET A 175 -11.22 -2.69 -10.00
C MET A 175 -10.66 -2.77 -11.41
N THR A 176 -9.58 -2.05 -11.68
CA THR A 176 -8.90 -2.03 -12.98
C THR A 176 -7.46 -2.52 -12.85
N THR A 177 -6.97 -3.19 -13.89
CA THR A 177 -5.63 -3.78 -13.92
C THR A 177 -4.62 -2.84 -14.58
N ALA A 178 -3.32 -3.05 -14.36
CA ALA A 178 -2.28 -2.28 -15.06
C ALA A 178 -2.18 -2.68 -16.54
N GLY A 179 -1.85 -1.73 -17.43
CA GLY A 179 -1.67 -2.04 -18.85
C GLY A 179 -1.38 -0.86 -19.78
N GLY A 180 -0.75 0.21 -19.28
CA GLY A 180 -0.43 1.39 -20.09
C GLY A 180 -1.69 2.08 -20.64
N VAL A 181 -1.56 2.67 -21.83
CA VAL A 181 -2.67 3.37 -22.51
C VAL A 181 -3.84 2.42 -22.81
N ARG A 182 -3.58 1.13 -23.06
CA ARG A 182 -4.62 0.11 -23.27
C ARG A 182 -5.57 0.05 -22.07
N SER A 183 -5.01 -0.12 -20.88
CA SER A 183 -5.83 -0.21 -19.67
C SER A 183 -6.56 1.10 -19.38
N MET A 184 -5.91 2.24 -19.61
CA MET A 184 -6.55 3.56 -19.44
C MET A 184 -7.76 3.72 -20.39
N THR A 185 -7.61 3.44 -21.69
CA THR A 185 -8.71 3.53 -22.66
C THR A 185 -9.81 2.51 -22.36
N ALA A 186 -9.44 1.28 -21.99
CA ALA A 186 -10.40 0.25 -21.61
C ALA A 186 -11.20 0.66 -20.36
N MET A 187 -10.56 1.24 -19.36
CA MET A 187 -11.22 1.79 -18.17
C MET A 187 -12.24 2.86 -18.55
N PHE A 188 -11.91 3.80 -19.45
CA PHE A 188 -12.87 4.81 -19.88
C PHE A 188 -14.09 4.20 -20.57
N GLY A 189 -13.88 3.23 -21.45
CA GLY A 189 -14.97 2.49 -22.08
C GLY A 189 -15.85 1.80 -21.04
N SER A 190 -15.25 1.09 -20.08
CA SER A 190 -16.01 0.39 -19.04
C SER A 190 -16.79 1.34 -18.13
N LEU A 191 -16.19 2.47 -17.71
CA LEU A 191 -16.88 3.48 -16.89
C LEU A 191 -18.03 4.14 -17.66
N LEU A 192 -17.85 4.39 -18.97
CA LEU A 192 -18.92 4.88 -19.84
C LEU A 192 -20.07 3.88 -19.90
N GLY A 193 -19.80 2.59 -20.12
CA GLY A 193 -20.83 1.55 -20.11
C GLY A 193 -21.53 1.42 -18.75
N LEU A 194 -20.81 1.58 -17.64
CA LEU A 194 -21.39 1.61 -16.29
C LEU A 194 -22.28 2.85 -16.07
N GLN A 195 -21.89 4.00 -16.60
CA GLN A 195 -22.68 5.23 -16.53
C GLN A 195 -23.97 5.11 -17.35
N GLU A 196 -23.87 4.67 -18.61
CA GLU A 196 -25.02 4.48 -19.52
C GLU A 196 -25.98 3.40 -19.01
N SER A 197 -25.47 2.38 -18.34
CA SER A 197 -26.31 1.34 -17.72
C SER A 197 -27.00 1.81 -16.42
N GLY A 198 -26.61 2.95 -15.84
CA GLY A 198 -27.06 3.45 -14.54
C GLY A 198 -26.39 2.77 -13.33
N VAL A 199 -25.39 1.92 -13.56
CA VAL A 199 -24.68 1.16 -12.52
C VAL A 199 -23.66 2.04 -11.79
N LEU A 200 -23.09 3.06 -12.45
CA LEU A 200 -22.01 3.86 -11.87
C LEU A 200 -22.38 4.53 -10.54
N ASP A 201 -23.64 4.94 -10.37
CA ASP A 201 -24.12 5.51 -9.11
C ASP A 201 -24.24 4.49 -7.97
N CYS A 202 -24.22 3.19 -8.29
CA CYS A 202 -24.17 2.11 -7.31
C CYS A 202 -22.73 1.85 -6.81
N VAL A 203 -21.70 2.40 -7.47
CA VAL A 203 -20.29 2.15 -7.14
C VAL A 203 -19.83 3.02 -5.97
N SER A 204 -19.19 2.42 -4.97
CA SER A 204 -18.60 3.10 -3.81
C SER A 204 -17.10 3.36 -3.99
N TYR A 205 -16.38 2.43 -4.62
CA TYR A 205 -14.93 2.49 -4.82
C TYR A 205 -14.55 2.25 -6.28
N ILE A 206 -13.51 2.92 -6.78
CA ILE A 206 -12.90 2.64 -8.09
C ILE A 206 -11.39 2.56 -7.88
N SER A 207 -10.85 1.35 -7.89
CA SER A 207 -9.41 1.13 -7.80
C SER A 207 -8.77 0.87 -9.15
N GLY A 208 -7.51 1.29 -9.27
CA GLY A 208 -6.70 1.03 -10.44
C GLY A 208 -5.23 1.00 -10.12
N LEU A 209 -4.48 0.29 -10.97
CA LEU A 209 -3.04 0.19 -10.89
C LEU A 209 -2.44 0.86 -12.14
N SER A 210 -1.31 1.54 -12.00
CA SER A 210 -0.54 2.07 -13.16
C SER A 210 -1.27 3.20 -13.92
N ALA A 211 -1.28 3.18 -15.25
CA ALA A 211 -1.78 4.26 -16.11
C ALA A 211 -3.28 4.60 -15.94
N THR A 212 -4.08 3.74 -15.31
CA THR A 212 -5.48 4.07 -14.94
C THR A 212 -5.55 5.11 -13.82
N THR A 213 -4.49 5.23 -13.02
CA THR A 213 -4.36 6.18 -11.90
C THR A 213 -4.39 7.64 -12.33
N CYS A 214 -3.82 7.97 -13.49
CA CYS A 214 -3.62 9.36 -13.93
C CYS A 214 -4.92 10.17 -14.07
N LYS A 215 -6.09 9.51 -14.06
CA LYS A 215 -7.41 10.17 -14.06
C LYS A 215 -8.38 9.67 -12.97
N ASN A 216 -7.97 8.77 -12.08
CA ASN A 216 -8.78 8.32 -10.92
C ASN A 216 -8.89 9.38 -9.80
N ILE A 217 -8.56 10.64 -10.07
CA ILE A 217 -8.56 11.77 -9.13
C ILE A 217 -9.94 12.04 -8.48
N VAL A 218 -11.01 11.35 -8.90
CA VAL A 218 -12.36 11.54 -8.34
C VAL A 218 -12.82 10.40 -7.42
N VAL A 219 -12.20 9.20 -7.40
CA VAL A 219 -12.71 8.07 -6.58
C VAL A 219 -11.57 7.17 -6.04
N GLN A 220 -11.65 6.79 -4.76
CA GLN A 220 -10.64 6.06 -3.95
C GLN A 220 -10.00 4.82 -4.61
N SER A 221 -8.66 4.74 -4.67
CA SER A 221 -7.91 3.71 -5.43
C SER A 221 -6.82 2.95 -4.63
N LYS A 222 -6.98 1.65 -4.31
CA LYS A 222 -5.96 0.80 -3.64
C LYS A 222 -4.85 0.25 -4.57
N PHE A 223 -3.61 0.06 -4.08
CA PHE A 223 -2.46 -0.50 -4.84
C PHE A 223 -1.73 -1.68 -4.13
N CYS A 224 -0.65 -2.17 -4.74
CA CYS A 224 0.34 -3.10 -4.22
C CYS A 224 1.75 -2.60 -4.64
N LEU A 225 2.77 -2.77 -3.79
CA LEU A 225 4.18 -2.53 -4.13
C LEU A 225 4.97 -3.84 -4.04
N SER A 226 5.88 -4.09 -4.99
CA SER A 226 6.85 -5.18 -4.90
C SER A 226 8.25 -4.65 -4.62
N PHE A 227 8.93 -5.20 -3.60
CA PHE A 227 10.38 -5.13 -3.45
C PHE A 227 10.89 -6.57 -3.29
N GLU A 228 11.69 -7.03 -4.25
CA GLU A 228 12.42 -8.31 -4.29
C GLU A 228 11.63 -9.60 -4.01
N LEU A 229 11.38 -10.34 -5.09
CA LEU A 229 11.05 -11.77 -5.33
C LEU A 229 10.54 -12.75 -4.25
N LEU A 230 10.47 -12.48 -2.95
CA LEU A 230 9.88 -13.40 -1.94
C LEU A 230 9.13 -12.70 -0.79
N PHE A 231 9.00 -11.37 -0.80
CA PHE A 231 8.16 -10.62 0.15
C PHE A 231 7.30 -9.59 -0.60
N GLN A 232 5.97 -9.73 -0.54
CA GLN A 232 5.04 -8.75 -1.13
C GLN A 232 4.11 -8.21 -0.05
N GLU A 233 3.97 -6.89 0.00
CA GLU A 233 3.18 -6.19 1.00
C GLU A 233 2.18 -5.24 0.32
N TRP A 234 0.92 -5.29 0.75
CA TRP A 234 -0.15 -4.48 0.16
C TRP A 234 -0.14 -3.08 0.73
N VAL A 235 -0.10 -2.12 -0.19
CA VAL A 235 -0.15 -0.69 0.11
C VAL A 235 -1.44 -0.14 -0.47
N GLU A 236 -2.41 0.10 0.37
CA GLU A 236 -3.62 0.80 0.01
C GLU A 236 -3.31 2.26 -0.30
N PHE A 237 -3.82 2.79 -1.41
CA PHE A 237 -3.85 4.22 -1.65
C PHE A 237 -5.30 4.69 -1.63
N THR A 238 -5.46 5.94 -1.32
CA THR A 238 -6.66 6.73 -1.54
C THR A 238 -6.18 8.12 -2.00
N PRO A 239 -7.06 9.02 -2.45
CA PRO A 239 -6.71 10.43 -2.63
C PRO A 239 -6.16 11.11 -1.35
N TYR A 240 -6.34 10.49 -0.18
CA TYR A 240 -6.04 11.09 1.12
C TYR A 240 -4.79 10.47 1.76
N GLU A 241 -4.70 9.14 1.79
CA GLU A 241 -3.63 8.40 2.44
C GLU A 241 -3.20 7.15 1.67
N VAL A 242 -1.95 6.76 1.86
CA VAL A 242 -1.27 5.61 1.28
C VAL A 242 -0.59 4.83 2.38
N GLY A 243 -0.84 3.54 2.50
CA GLY A 243 -0.33 2.81 3.65
C GLY A 243 -0.51 1.31 3.60
N PHE A 244 0.22 0.64 4.48
CA PHE A 244 0.22 -0.80 4.57
C PHE A 244 -0.91 -1.26 5.47
N LEU A 245 -1.88 -1.96 4.88
CA LEU A 245 -3.01 -2.57 5.61
C LEU A 245 -2.54 -3.48 6.75
N LYS A 246 -1.49 -4.26 6.49
CA LYS A 246 -0.87 -5.19 7.46
C LYS A 246 -0.35 -4.49 8.71
N TYR A 247 0.08 -3.23 8.59
CA TYR A 247 0.71 -2.50 9.69
C TYR A 247 -0.15 -1.35 10.22
N GLY A 248 -1.34 -1.10 9.63
CA GLY A 248 -2.22 0.00 10.01
C GLY A 248 -1.52 1.37 9.93
N ALA A 249 -0.56 1.51 9.00
CA ALA A 249 0.34 2.65 8.90
C ALA A 249 0.17 3.34 7.54
N PHE A 250 -0.31 4.57 7.56
CA PHE A 250 -0.65 5.35 6.37
C PHE A 250 0.01 6.74 6.41
N VAL A 251 0.43 7.22 5.23
CA VAL A 251 1.01 8.55 4.99
C VAL A 251 0.13 9.30 3.99
N ARG A 252 0.22 10.62 3.88
CA ARG A 252 -0.53 11.35 2.84
C ARG A 252 -0.07 10.92 1.45
N SER A 253 -1.01 10.84 0.51
CA SER A 253 -0.73 10.30 -0.83
C SER A 253 0.32 11.09 -1.61
N GLU A 254 0.41 12.39 -1.35
CA GLU A 254 1.44 13.26 -1.93
C GLU A 254 2.86 12.98 -1.43
N ASP A 255 3.01 12.26 -0.32
CA ASP A 255 4.29 11.99 0.34
C ASP A 255 4.71 10.52 0.18
N PHE A 256 3.91 9.70 -0.48
CA PHE A 256 4.24 8.32 -0.79
C PHE A 256 5.50 8.18 -1.65
N GLY A 257 6.38 7.24 -1.31
CA GLY A 257 7.71 7.05 -1.93
C GLY A 257 8.83 7.86 -1.28
N SER A 258 8.50 8.83 -0.44
CA SER A 258 9.44 9.68 0.30
C SER A 258 10.13 8.95 1.46
N GLU A 259 11.26 9.47 1.93
CA GLU A 259 11.95 8.99 3.14
C GLU A 259 11.19 9.46 4.39
N PHE A 260 10.85 8.53 5.29
CA PHE A 260 10.23 8.81 6.59
C PHE A 260 11.06 8.21 7.72
N PHE A 261 10.96 8.79 8.91
CA PHE A 261 11.58 8.24 10.11
C PHE A 261 10.67 8.47 11.32
N MET A 262 10.31 7.38 12.04
CA MET A 262 9.34 7.37 13.15
C MET A 262 8.01 8.07 12.85
N GLY A 263 7.54 8.00 11.60
CA GLY A 263 6.30 8.63 11.16
C GLY A 263 6.42 10.09 10.71
N HIS A 264 7.62 10.68 10.75
CA HIS A 264 7.87 12.04 10.23
C HIS A 264 8.52 12.01 8.85
N LEU A 265 8.09 12.90 7.96
CA LEU A 265 8.62 13.04 6.59
C LEU A 265 10.02 13.67 6.61
N MET A 266 10.99 13.00 6.00
CA MET A 266 12.40 13.40 5.96
C MET A 266 12.83 13.94 4.60
N LYS A 267 12.41 13.31 3.49
CA LYS A 267 12.81 13.72 2.13
C LYS A 267 11.88 13.18 1.04
N LYS A 268 11.41 14.05 0.14
CA LYS A 268 10.40 13.71 -0.88
C LYS A 268 10.97 13.03 -2.14
N ILE A 269 10.34 11.95 -2.65
CA ILE A 269 10.83 11.12 -3.78
C ILE A 269 9.65 10.62 -4.67
N PRO A 270 9.84 10.43 -6.01
CA PRO A 270 8.78 9.96 -6.94
C PRO A 270 8.69 8.42 -7.17
N GLU A 271 7.54 7.99 -7.72
CA GLU A 271 6.87 6.66 -7.57
C GLU A 271 7.20 5.55 -8.61
N SER A 272 6.99 4.25 -8.27
CA SER A 272 7.10 3.03 -9.16
C SER A 272 6.31 1.78 -8.62
N ARG A 273 6.06 0.69 -9.42
CA ARG A 273 4.84 -0.22 -9.41
C ARG A 273 5.06 -1.78 -9.25
N ILE A 274 4.01 -2.62 -8.90
CA ILE A 274 3.65 -4.06 -9.35
C ILE A 274 2.47 -4.80 -8.59
N CYS A 275 1.97 -6.01 -9.04
CA CYS A 275 0.70 -6.77 -8.70
C CYS A 275 0.80 -8.34 -8.50
N PHE A 276 -0.15 -9.02 -7.77
CA PHE A 276 -0.84 -10.37 -7.91
C PHE A 276 -1.88 -10.62 -6.76
N LEU A 277 -3.14 -11.09 -6.98
CA LEU A 277 -4.27 -10.99 -5.97
C LEU A 277 -4.94 -12.28 -5.43
N GLU A 278 -5.18 -13.34 -6.20
CA GLU A 278 -5.96 -14.52 -5.72
C GLU A 278 -5.16 -15.39 -4.74
N GLU A 279 -3.96 -15.82 -5.16
CA GLU A 279 -3.01 -16.56 -4.32
C GLU A 279 -2.71 -15.81 -3.03
N TYR A 280 -2.62 -14.48 -3.13
CA TYR A 280 -2.46 -13.60 -1.98
C TYR A 280 -3.60 -13.72 -0.95
N CYS A 281 -4.86 -13.67 -1.40
CA CYS A 281 -6.01 -13.78 -0.51
C CYS A 281 -6.04 -15.14 0.22
N LEU A 282 -5.74 -16.23 -0.49
CA LEU A 282 -5.62 -17.57 0.08
C LEU A 282 -4.51 -17.66 1.13
N GLU A 283 -3.31 -17.15 0.82
CA GLU A 283 -2.17 -17.14 1.75
C GLU A 283 -2.43 -16.35 3.03
N HIS A 284 -3.26 -15.31 2.96
CA HIS A 284 -3.53 -14.39 4.07
C HIS A 284 -4.86 -14.66 4.78
N GLY A 285 -5.56 -15.74 4.42
CA GLY A 285 -6.85 -16.09 5.02
C GLY A 285 -7.96 -15.05 4.76
N ILE A 286 -7.86 -14.30 3.66
CA ILE A 286 -8.87 -13.32 3.24
C ILE A 286 -9.92 -14.07 2.40
N PRO A 287 -11.22 -14.04 2.78
CA PRO A 287 -12.27 -14.69 2.00
C PRO A 287 -12.34 -14.13 0.57
N PHE A 288 -12.13 -15.01 -0.42
CA PHE A 288 -12.20 -14.68 -1.85
C PHE A 288 -12.84 -15.85 -2.60
N PRO A 289 -13.71 -15.62 -3.60
CA PRO A 289 -14.31 -16.73 -4.35
C PRO A 289 -13.26 -17.43 -5.21
N GLY A 290 -13.39 -18.74 -5.40
CA GLY A 290 -12.57 -19.45 -6.39
C GLY A 290 -12.81 -18.90 -7.80
N THR A 291 -11.74 -18.58 -8.55
CA THR A 291 -11.84 -17.96 -9.87
C THR A 291 -11.45 -18.89 -11.03
N GLU A 292 -11.53 -20.20 -10.81
CA GLU A 292 -11.19 -21.19 -11.82
C GLU A 292 -12.09 -21.10 -13.06
N LEU A 293 -11.47 -20.81 -14.21
CA LEU A 293 -12.11 -20.91 -15.52
C LEU A 293 -12.01 -22.35 -16.05
N SER A 294 -13.11 -22.82 -16.64
CA SER A 294 -13.14 -24.11 -17.33
C SER A 294 -12.17 -24.15 -18.52
N GLN A 295 -11.79 -25.33 -18.97
CA GLN A 295 -10.89 -25.47 -20.12
C GLN A 295 -11.49 -24.82 -21.39
N GLU A 296 -12.80 -24.97 -21.61
CA GLU A 296 -13.52 -24.34 -22.71
C GLU A 296 -13.48 -22.81 -22.62
N ASP A 297 -13.69 -22.25 -21.43
CA ASP A 297 -13.63 -20.79 -21.21
C ASP A 297 -12.22 -20.21 -21.43
N ARG A 298 -11.17 -21.01 -21.18
CA ARG A 298 -9.77 -20.59 -21.44
C ARG A 298 -9.45 -20.54 -22.94
N GLU A 299 -10.08 -21.39 -23.73
CA GLU A 299 -9.94 -21.41 -25.20
C GLU A 299 -10.82 -20.34 -25.85
N HIS A 300 -12.01 -20.09 -25.27
CA HIS A 300 -13.00 -19.15 -25.76
C HIS A 300 -13.52 -18.24 -24.64
N LEU A 301 -12.76 -17.18 -24.37
CA LEU A 301 -13.10 -16.23 -23.32
C LEU A 301 -14.43 -15.51 -23.61
N LYS A 302 -15.36 -15.59 -22.65
CA LYS A 302 -16.57 -14.78 -22.60
C LYS A 302 -16.27 -13.36 -22.12
N GLU A 303 -17.18 -12.45 -22.41
CA GLU A 303 -17.07 -11.02 -22.07
C GLU A 303 -17.26 -10.74 -20.56
N CYS A 304 -17.91 -11.65 -19.83
CA CYS A 304 -18.16 -11.51 -18.41
C CYS A 304 -18.26 -12.88 -17.71
N TYR A 305 -17.67 -12.97 -16.53
CA TYR A 305 -17.78 -14.09 -15.61
C TYR A 305 -18.24 -13.58 -14.24
N VAL A 306 -19.09 -14.33 -13.54
CA VAL A 306 -19.50 -13.99 -12.17
C VAL A 306 -19.08 -15.11 -11.23
N PHE A 307 -18.11 -14.82 -10.36
CA PHE A 307 -17.63 -15.73 -9.33
C PHE A 307 -18.31 -15.41 -8.00
N LYS A 308 -18.82 -16.46 -7.35
CA LYS A 308 -19.55 -16.37 -6.10
C LYS A 308 -19.37 -17.68 -5.34
N ASP A 309 -18.96 -17.56 -4.08
CA ASP A 309 -18.82 -18.69 -3.17
C ASP A 309 -19.58 -18.42 -1.85
N SER A 310 -18.86 -18.28 -0.73
CA SER A 310 -19.43 -18.06 0.60
C SER A 310 -20.10 -16.68 0.78
N LEU A 311 -20.86 -16.51 1.88
CA LEU A 311 -21.49 -15.23 2.24
C LEU A 311 -20.47 -14.15 2.67
N GLU A 312 -19.30 -14.56 3.15
CA GLU A 312 -18.22 -13.68 3.61
C GLU A 312 -17.32 -13.22 2.45
N ALA A 313 -17.19 -14.05 1.40
CA ALA A 313 -16.44 -13.71 0.20
C ALA A 313 -17.21 -12.71 -0.69
N PRO A 314 -16.50 -11.80 -1.38
CA PRO A 314 -17.12 -10.89 -2.34
C PRO A 314 -17.72 -11.65 -3.54
N ILE A 315 -18.69 -11.03 -4.20
CA ILE A 315 -19.14 -11.45 -5.54
C ILE A 315 -18.25 -10.72 -6.54
N VAL A 316 -17.61 -11.46 -7.45
CA VAL A 316 -16.67 -10.89 -8.42
C VAL A 316 -17.27 -11.00 -9.82
N ALA A 317 -17.61 -9.88 -10.43
CA ALA A 317 -17.91 -9.82 -11.86
C ALA A 317 -16.63 -9.47 -12.64
N TYR A 318 -16.05 -10.46 -13.29
CA TYR A 318 -14.78 -10.35 -14.03
C TYR A 318 -15.04 -10.10 -15.52
N PHE A 319 -14.46 -9.03 -16.03
CA PHE A 319 -14.56 -8.62 -17.44
C PHE A 319 -13.17 -8.72 -18.08
N PRO A 320 -12.82 -9.83 -18.75
CA PRO A 320 -11.59 -9.90 -19.52
C PRO A 320 -11.66 -8.95 -20.72
N LEU A 321 -10.49 -8.49 -21.17
CA LEU A 321 -10.39 -7.73 -22.41
C LEU A 321 -10.47 -8.69 -23.60
N VAL A 322 -11.68 -8.92 -24.10
CA VAL A 322 -11.96 -9.78 -25.25
C VAL A 322 -12.85 -9.06 -26.24
N CYS A 323 -12.60 -9.27 -27.53
CA CYS A 323 -13.47 -8.85 -28.62
C CYS A 323 -14.20 -10.09 -29.15
N ASP A 324 -15.32 -10.45 -28.54
CA ASP A 324 -16.13 -11.61 -28.93
C ASP A 324 -17.35 -11.15 -29.74
N THR A 325 -18.50 -10.95 -29.09
CA THR A 325 -19.73 -10.61 -29.81
C THR A 325 -19.71 -9.21 -30.42
N PHE A 326 -18.88 -8.30 -29.90
CA PHE A 326 -18.68 -6.94 -30.44
C PHE A 326 -18.24 -6.90 -31.92
N GLN A 327 -17.62 -7.98 -32.41
CA GLN A 327 -17.26 -8.08 -33.83
C GLN A 327 -18.50 -8.07 -34.73
N LYS A 328 -19.61 -8.65 -34.25
CA LYS A 328 -20.88 -8.76 -34.97
C LYS A 328 -21.88 -7.68 -34.57
N TYR A 329 -21.88 -7.27 -33.31
CA TYR A 329 -22.86 -6.34 -32.75
C TYR A 329 -22.22 -4.98 -32.43
N LYS A 330 -22.95 -3.88 -32.67
CA LYS A 330 -22.50 -2.52 -32.29
C LYS A 330 -23.10 -2.03 -30.98
N ALA A 331 -24.23 -2.60 -30.59
CA ALA A 331 -24.90 -2.39 -29.31
C ALA A 331 -25.64 -3.69 -28.94
N PRO A 332 -26.05 -3.89 -27.67
CA PRO A 332 -26.76 -5.10 -27.27
C PRO A 332 -27.97 -5.36 -28.18
N ASN A 333 -28.01 -6.53 -28.81
CA ASN A 333 -29.03 -6.94 -29.78
C ASN A 333 -29.12 -6.10 -31.07
N VAL A 334 -28.10 -5.31 -31.40
CA VAL A 334 -28.03 -4.52 -32.64
C VAL A 334 -26.86 -4.97 -33.50
N GLU A 335 -27.15 -5.75 -34.55
CA GLU A 335 -26.13 -6.23 -35.49
C GLU A 335 -25.54 -5.09 -36.33
N ARG A 336 -24.26 -5.24 -36.68
CA ARG A 336 -23.57 -4.35 -37.61
C ARG A 336 -24.03 -4.59 -39.04
N SER A 337 -24.13 -3.52 -39.83
CA SER A 337 -24.25 -3.65 -41.28
C SER A 337 -22.91 -4.07 -41.92
N PRO A 338 -22.88 -4.60 -43.14
CA PRO A 338 -21.64 -4.99 -43.82
C PRO A 338 -20.59 -3.89 -43.91
N THR A 339 -21.01 -2.61 -43.99
CA THR A 339 -20.12 -1.45 -44.04
C THR A 339 -19.54 -1.05 -42.69
N GLU A 340 -20.13 -1.51 -41.58
CA GLU A 340 -19.72 -1.20 -40.20
C GLU A 340 -18.83 -2.30 -39.58
N MET A 341 -18.62 -3.42 -40.28
CA MET A 341 -17.91 -4.60 -39.75
C MET A 341 -16.48 -4.30 -39.31
N GLU A 342 -15.78 -3.40 -40.01
CA GLU A 342 -14.39 -3.04 -39.68
C GLU A 342 -14.25 -2.32 -38.33
N GLN A 343 -15.31 -1.64 -37.87
CA GLN A 343 -15.32 -1.01 -36.55
C GLN A 343 -15.43 -2.03 -35.41
N GLY A 344 -15.95 -3.23 -35.68
CA GLY A 344 -16.02 -4.34 -34.72
C GLY A 344 -14.72 -5.14 -34.63
N ARG A 345 -13.79 -4.96 -35.57
CA ARG A 345 -12.49 -5.65 -35.56
C ARG A 345 -11.51 -4.94 -34.64
N VAL A 346 -11.34 -5.50 -33.45
CA VAL A 346 -10.46 -4.97 -32.39
C VAL A 346 -9.51 -6.07 -31.95
N ASP A 347 -8.27 -6.03 -32.44
CA ASP A 347 -7.23 -7.00 -32.08
C ASP A 347 -6.62 -6.67 -30.70
N VAL A 348 -7.14 -7.30 -29.66
CA VAL A 348 -6.68 -7.16 -28.27
C VAL A 348 -5.80 -8.32 -27.79
N SER A 349 -5.61 -9.36 -28.63
CA SER A 349 -4.81 -10.53 -28.27
C SER A 349 -3.32 -10.32 -28.57
N ASN A 350 -3.00 -9.46 -29.53
CA ASN A 350 -1.62 -9.10 -29.85
C ASN A 350 -0.98 -8.20 -28.78
N CYS A 351 0.16 -8.63 -28.23
CA CYS A 351 0.87 -7.91 -27.18
C CYS A 351 1.71 -6.72 -27.69
N VAL A 352 1.85 -6.54 -29.00
CA VAL A 352 2.72 -5.53 -29.64
C VAL A 352 1.92 -4.33 -30.15
N ALA A 353 0.98 -4.56 -31.07
CA ALA A 353 0.16 -3.52 -31.69
C ALA A 353 -1.21 -4.11 -32.06
N PRO A 354 -2.30 -3.30 -32.09
CA PRO A 354 -2.34 -1.85 -31.88
C PRO A 354 -2.42 -1.43 -30.41
N TYR A 355 -2.61 -2.37 -29.47
CA TYR A 355 -2.82 -2.07 -28.04
C TYR A 355 -1.73 -2.62 -27.10
N GLY A 356 -0.51 -2.79 -27.61
CA GLY A 356 0.62 -3.23 -26.78
C GLY A 356 0.86 -2.33 -25.57
N THR A 357 1.28 -2.92 -24.46
CA THR A 357 1.46 -2.23 -23.17
C THR A 357 2.52 -1.13 -23.23
N GLY A 358 3.50 -1.24 -24.12
CA GLY A 358 4.56 -0.24 -24.33
C GLY A 358 4.16 0.94 -25.22
N LEU A 359 2.97 0.94 -25.82
CA LEU A 359 2.51 2.04 -26.67
C LEU A 359 2.00 3.20 -25.81
N LEU A 360 2.46 4.41 -26.14
CA LEU A 360 2.12 5.65 -25.44
C LEU A 360 1.02 6.46 -26.16
N THR A 361 0.71 6.14 -27.41
CA THR A 361 -0.27 6.85 -28.22
C THR A 361 -1.06 5.89 -29.09
N TYR A 362 -2.34 6.19 -29.31
CA TYR A 362 -3.20 5.52 -30.27
C TYR A 362 -3.65 6.50 -31.34
N THR A 363 -3.93 5.98 -32.54
CA THR A 363 -4.76 6.70 -33.51
C THR A 363 -6.15 6.89 -32.93
N GLU A 364 -6.86 7.92 -33.38
CA GLU A 364 -8.25 8.17 -32.96
C GLU A 364 -9.14 6.95 -33.23
N GLU A 365 -8.93 6.27 -34.37
CA GLU A 365 -9.66 5.05 -34.71
C GLU A 365 -9.44 3.93 -33.68
N ASN A 366 -8.18 3.62 -33.36
CA ASN A 366 -7.86 2.57 -32.39
C ASN A 366 -8.34 2.93 -30.97
N PHE A 367 -8.23 4.22 -30.60
CA PHE A 367 -8.79 4.70 -29.34
C PHE A 367 -10.30 4.46 -29.26
N ASN A 368 -11.04 4.87 -30.29
CA ASN A 368 -12.49 4.73 -30.36
C ASN A 368 -12.91 3.25 -30.42
N LYS A 369 -12.21 2.40 -31.18
CA LYS A 369 -12.46 0.95 -31.25
C LYS A 369 -12.34 0.29 -29.86
N LEU A 370 -11.26 0.56 -29.13
CA LEU A 370 -11.04 -0.02 -27.80
C LEU A 370 -12.03 0.53 -26.75
N LEU A 371 -12.32 1.84 -26.79
CA LEU A 371 -13.29 2.47 -25.90
C LEU A 371 -14.69 1.88 -26.11
N ASN A 372 -15.13 1.78 -27.37
CA ASN A 372 -16.45 1.25 -27.71
C ASN A 372 -16.57 -0.24 -27.39
N LEU A 373 -15.51 -1.02 -27.62
CA LEU A 373 -15.48 -2.43 -27.22
C LEU A 373 -15.74 -2.59 -25.72
N CYS A 374 -15.02 -1.85 -24.88
CA CYS A 374 -15.14 -1.99 -23.43
C CYS A 374 -16.50 -1.48 -22.92
N SER A 375 -17.03 -0.40 -23.49
CA SER A 375 -18.39 0.06 -23.19
C SER A 375 -19.44 -0.98 -23.57
N TYR A 376 -19.34 -1.54 -24.77
CA TYR A 376 -20.22 -2.60 -25.25
C TYR A 376 -20.19 -3.83 -24.33
N ASN A 377 -19.01 -4.32 -23.95
CA ASN A 377 -18.89 -5.52 -23.10
C ASN A 377 -19.64 -5.35 -21.76
N ILE A 378 -19.60 -4.15 -21.17
CA ILE A 378 -20.37 -3.82 -19.97
C ILE A 378 -21.88 -3.81 -20.27
N LEU A 379 -22.30 -3.09 -21.32
CA LEU A 379 -23.72 -2.95 -21.66
C LEU A 379 -24.37 -4.28 -22.04
N ASN A 380 -23.66 -5.11 -22.80
CA ASN A 380 -24.14 -6.43 -23.24
C ASN A 380 -24.35 -7.38 -22.05
N ASN A 381 -23.50 -7.24 -21.03
CA ASN A 381 -23.53 -8.07 -19.83
C ASN A 381 -24.18 -7.36 -18.62
N LYS A 382 -24.93 -6.27 -18.86
CA LYS A 382 -25.63 -5.51 -17.80
C LYS A 382 -26.47 -6.42 -16.90
N HIS A 383 -27.17 -7.39 -17.48
CA HIS A 383 -28.03 -8.31 -16.75
C HIS A 383 -27.28 -9.12 -15.67
N LEU A 384 -26.04 -9.54 -15.93
CA LEU A 384 -25.18 -10.23 -14.97
C LEU A 384 -24.77 -9.31 -13.82
N ILE A 385 -24.44 -8.06 -14.13
CA ILE A 385 -24.16 -7.03 -13.12
C ILE A 385 -25.39 -6.82 -12.22
N LEU A 386 -26.58 -6.68 -12.80
CA LEU A 386 -27.83 -6.51 -12.03
C LEU A 386 -28.12 -7.74 -11.14
N GLN A 387 -27.87 -8.95 -11.65
CA GLN A 387 -28.03 -10.18 -10.87
C GLN A 387 -27.04 -10.25 -9.70
N ALA A 388 -25.78 -9.84 -9.92
CA ALA A 388 -24.78 -9.76 -8.86
C ALA A 388 -25.17 -8.72 -7.79
N LEU A 389 -25.67 -7.55 -8.19
CA LEU A 389 -26.15 -6.50 -7.29
C LEU A 389 -27.37 -6.97 -6.47
N ARG A 390 -28.36 -7.62 -7.10
CA ARG A 390 -29.50 -8.23 -6.38
C ARG A 390 -29.03 -9.22 -5.33
N THR A 391 -28.12 -10.11 -5.72
CA THR A 391 -27.54 -11.10 -4.81
C THR A 391 -26.81 -10.42 -3.64
N ALA A 392 -26.08 -9.33 -3.89
CA ALA A 392 -25.38 -8.58 -2.85
C ALA A 392 -26.34 -7.93 -1.85
N VAL A 393 -27.43 -7.32 -2.33
CA VAL A 393 -28.50 -6.76 -1.48
C VAL A 393 -29.16 -7.86 -0.64
N GLU A 394 -29.48 -9.01 -1.24
CA GLU A 394 -30.06 -10.15 -0.53
C GLU A 394 -29.13 -10.68 0.56
N ARG A 395 -27.82 -10.75 0.30
CA ARG A 395 -26.82 -11.13 1.32
C ARG A 395 -26.86 -10.17 2.50
N LYS A 396 -26.86 -8.86 2.26
CA LYS A 396 -26.94 -7.85 3.32
C LYS A 396 -28.23 -7.95 4.15
N LYS A 397 -29.39 -8.12 3.51
CA LYS A 397 -30.67 -8.34 4.20
C LYS A 397 -30.67 -9.59 5.08
N ARG A 398 -30.05 -10.69 4.62
CA ARG A 398 -29.93 -11.93 5.42
C ARG A 398 -29.03 -11.74 6.64
N PHE A 399 -27.88 -11.07 6.48
CA PHE A 399 -26.97 -10.80 7.59
C PHE A 399 -27.67 -10.00 8.71
N LYS A 400 -28.48 -9.01 8.36
CA LYS A 400 -29.30 -8.24 9.31
C LYS A 400 -30.27 -9.11 10.11
N ASN A 401 -30.98 -10.01 9.43
CA ASN A 401 -31.94 -10.89 10.10
C ASN A 401 -31.25 -11.86 11.06
N CYS A 402 -30.08 -12.40 10.70
CA CYS A 402 -29.31 -13.31 11.55
C CYS A 402 -28.69 -12.61 12.77
N SER A 403 -28.31 -11.33 12.64
CA SER A 403 -27.67 -10.53 13.71
C SER A 403 -28.66 -9.81 14.63
N SER A 404 -29.98 -9.93 14.37
CA SER A 404 -31.01 -9.45 15.29
C SER A 404 -31.11 -10.37 16.53
N PRO A 405 -31.25 -9.81 17.76
CA PRO A 405 -31.22 -10.60 19.01
C PRO A 405 -32.38 -11.59 19.19
N GLN A 406 -33.31 -11.70 18.23
CA GLN A 406 -34.44 -12.62 18.31
C GLN A 406 -34.14 -14.04 17.81
N SER A 407 -33.01 -14.29 17.13
CA SER A 407 -32.69 -15.64 16.61
C SER A 407 -32.01 -16.57 17.63
N CYS A 408 -31.54 -16.08 18.77
CA CYS A 408 -30.93 -16.90 19.84
C CYS A 408 -31.94 -17.59 20.78
N LYS A 409 -33.21 -17.70 20.37
CA LYS A 409 -34.21 -18.52 21.05
C LYS A 409 -34.82 -19.49 20.06
N LEU A 410 -34.08 -20.54 19.70
CA LEU A 410 -34.55 -21.87 19.26
C LEU A 410 -33.35 -22.63 18.67
N SER A 411 -32.57 -23.26 19.55
CA SER A 411 -31.83 -24.50 19.24
C SER A 411 -31.71 -25.30 20.51
#